data_AF-A0A9W6QRA5-F1
#
_entry.id   AF-A0A9W6QRA5-F1
#
_cell.length_a   1.000
_cell.length_b   1.000
_cell.length_c   1.000
_cell.angle_alpha   90.00
_cell.angle_beta   90.00
_cell.angle_gamma   90.00
#
_symmetry.space_group_name_H-M   'P 1'
#
loop_
_entity.id
_entity.type
_entity.pdbx_description
1 polymer ?
#
loop_
_entity_poly.entity_id
_entity_poly.type
_entity_poly.pdbx_seq_one_letter_code
_entity_poly.pdbx_strand_id
1 'polypeptide(L)'
;MSKPFEGCRRDFRCLKQSGILHGRDTTSWLADEGCIGSDVIILFRKPRKREQSQWQKDYNFRHNKIRVAVERTIAHSATWRILHADYRRPCNTFATTIAVVIGLYFYACSE
;
A
#
# COMPACT_ATOMS: atom_id res chain seq x y z
N MET A 1 16.00 15.98 -10.15
CA MET A 1 15.17 14.76 -10.31
C MET A 1 15.76 13.66 -9.44
N SER A 2 14.99 13.03 -8.55
CA SER A 2 15.48 11.85 -7.82
C SER A 2 15.59 10.67 -8.78
N LYS A 3 16.76 10.03 -8.83
CA LYS A 3 16.93 8.82 -9.64
C LYS A 3 16.00 7.72 -9.10
N PRO A 4 15.29 6.99 -9.97
CA PRO A 4 14.58 5.79 -9.54
C PRO A 4 15.60 4.82 -8.92
N PHE A 5 15.24 4.22 -7.78
CA PHE A 5 16.10 3.21 -7.16
C PHE A 5 16.16 1.97 -8.06
N GLU A 6 17.37 1.46 -8.33
CA GLU A 6 17.57 0.24 -9.10
C GLU A 6 17.08 -1.00 -8.34
N GLY A 7 16.42 -1.89 -9.10
CA GLY A 7 16.06 -3.24 -8.69
C GLY A 7 14.59 -3.40 -8.28
N CYS A 8 14.01 -4.54 -8.66
CA CYS A 8 12.72 -5.03 -8.20
C CYS A 8 12.81 -5.39 -6.70
N ARG A 9 12.88 -4.36 -5.84
CA ARG A 9 12.74 -4.56 -4.39
C ARG A 9 11.30 -4.96 -4.17
N ARG A 10 11.08 -6.21 -3.73
CA ARG A 10 9.77 -6.65 -3.21
C ARG A 10 9.23 -5.54 -2.31
N ASP A 11 8.01 -5.05 -2.58
CA ASP A 11 7.44 -3.86 -1.95
C ASP A 11 7.55 -3.88 -0.41
N PHE A 12 7.46 -5.08 0.15
CA PHE A 12 7.64 -5.33 1.57
C PHE A 12 9.01 -4.90 2.15
N ARG A 13 10.09 -4.98 1.35
CA ARG A 13 11.43 -4.53 1.77
C ARG A 13 11.49 -3.01 1.88
N CYS A 14 10.88 -2.28 0.93
CA CYS A 14 10.76 -0.83 1.00
C CYS A 14 9.89 -0.41 2.19
N LEU A 15 8.81 -1.16 2.46
CA LEU A 15 7.94 -0.96 3.62
C LEU A 15 8.67 -1.15 4.97
N LYS A 16 9.54 -2.17 5.08
CA LYS A 16 10.41 -2.34 6.26
C LYS A 16 11.42 -1.20 6.39
N GLN A 17 12.06 -0.83 5.28
CA GLN A 17 13.12 0.18 5.28
C GLN A 17 12.62 1.61 5.53
N SER A 18 11.35 1.91 5.22
CA SER A 18 10.75 3.21 5.52
C SER A 18 10.53 3.45 7.02
N GLY A 19 10.66 2.42 7.86
CA GLY A 19 10.45 2.51 9.30
C GLY A 19 8.97 2.64 9.69
N ILE A 20 8.03 2.61 8.74
CA ILE A 20 6.58 2.70 8.97
C ILE A 20 6.07 1.56 9.87
N LEU A 21 6.79 0.43 9.88
CA LEU A 21 6.45 -0.75 10.67
C LEU A 21 6.99 -0.70 12.12
N HIS A 22 7.86 0.26 12.47
CA HIS A 22 8.39 0.34 13.84
C HIS A 22 7.29 0.71 14.85
N GLY A 23 7.18 -0.05 15.93
CA GLY A 23 6.21 0.20 17.00
C GLY A 23 4.75 -0.12 16.66
N ARG A 24 4.49 -0.74 15.50
CA ARG A 24 3.14 -1.19 15.11
C ARG A 24 3.05 -2.71 15.18
N ASP A 25 1.95 -3.21 15.74
CA ASP A 25 1.62 -4.62 15.66
C ASP A 25 1.11 -4.96 14.25
N THR A 26 1.93 -5.68 13.49
CA THR A 26 1.63 -6.06 12.10
C THR A 26 0.85 -7.37 12.00
N THR A 27 0.61 -8.07 13.12
CA THR A 27 -0.03 -9.39 13.12
C THR A 27 -1.49 -9.36 12.69
N SER A 28 -2.12 -8.18 12.69
CA SER A 28 -3.48 -7.93 12.20
C SER A 28 -3.55 -7.46 10.75
N TRP A 29 -2.40 -7.16 10.13
CA TRP A 29 -2.37 -6.54 8.82
C TRP A 29 -2.61 -7.60 7.74
N LEU A 30 -3.42 -7.27 6.75
CA LEU A 30 -3.69 -8.13 5.60
C LEU A 30 -2.61 -7.85 4.56
N ALA A 31 -1.68 -8.78 4.39
CA ALA A 31 -0.62 -8.65 3.40
C ALA A 31 -1.04 -9.22 2.03
N ASP A 32 -0.41 -8.69 0.99
CA ASP A 32 -0.41 -9.35 -0.31
C ASP A 32 0.45 -10.64 -0.28
N GLU A 33 0.15 -11.55 -1.20
CA GLU A 33 0.83 -12.84 -1.37
C GLU A 33 2.35 -12.70 -1.55
N GLY A 34 2.85 -11.53 -1.97
CA GLY A 34 4.28 -11.21 -2.07
C GLY A 34 5.02 -11.01 -0.73
N CYS A 35 4.33 -10.90 0.41
CA CYS A 35 4.94 -10.57 1.71
C CYS A 35 5.34 -11.79 2.56
N ILE A 36 5.60 -12.93 1.93
CA ILE A 36 6.00 -14.18 2.62
C ILE A 36 7.26 -13.95 3.48
N GLY A 37 7.25 -14.40 4.74
CA GLY A 37 8.35 -14.25 5.70
C GLY A 37 8.26 -13.00 6.59
N SER A 38 7.03 -12.55 6.86
CA SER A 38 6.71 -11.34 7.61
C SER A 38 5.69 -11.63 8.70
N ASP A 39 5.68 -10.85 9.78
CA ASP A 39 4.73 -10.98 10.91
C ASP A 39 3.32 -10.46 10.55
N VAL A 40 2.84 -10.78 9.35
CA VAL A 40 1.62 -10.23 8.72
C VAL A 40 0.70 -11.38 8.34
N ILE A 41 -0.62 -11.14 8.31
CA ILE A 41 -1.61 -12.15 7.92
C ILE A 41 -1.47 -12.47 6.43
N ILE A 42 -1.25 -13.75 6.09
CA ILE A 42 -1.00 -14.22 4.72
C ILE A 42 -2.07 -15.25 4.30
N LEU A 43 -2.45 -15.22 3.01
CA LEU A 43 -3.29 -16.21 2.35
C LEU A 43 -2.63 -17.60 2.32
N PHE A 44 -3.41 -18.66 2.50
CA PHE A 44 -2.90 -20.02 2.31
C PHE A 44 -2.64 -20.28 0.83
N ARG A 45 -1.39 -20.54 0.45
CA ARG A 45 -1.07 -21.03 -0.91
C ARG A 45 -1.56 -22.45 -1.09
N LYS A 46 -1.96 -22.78 -2.33
CA LYS A 46 -2.28 -24.15 -2.70
C LYS A 46 -1.00 -25.00 -2.67
N PRO A 47 -0.90 -26.04 -1.83
CA PRO A 47 0.26 -26.92 -1.81
C PRO A 47 0.36 -27.72 -3.14
N ARG A 48 1.58 -27.92 -3.67
CA ARG A 48 1.84 -28.54 -5.00
C ARG A 48 1.27 -29.96 -5.18
N LYS A 49 0.89 -30.67 -4.12
CA LYS A 49 0.45 -32.07 -4.16
C LYS A 49 -0.70 -32.41 -3.20
N ARG A 50 -1.40 -31.41 -2.65
CA ARG A 50 -2.53 -31.65 -1.74
C ARG A 50 -3.70 -30.74 -2.10
N GLU A 51 -4.90 -31.26 -1.91
CA GLU A 51 -6.08 -30.40 -1.94
C GLU A 51 -6.10 -29.49 -0.72
N GLN A 52 -6.58 -28.27 -0.94
CA GLN A 52 -6.70 -27.28 0.11
C GLN A 52 -7.93 -27.62 0.96
N SER A 53 -7.79 -27.64 2.28
CA SER A 53 -8.90 -27.94 3.17
C SER A 53 -10.01 -26.90 3.02
N GLN A 54 -11.27 -27.29 3.27
CA GLN A 54 -12.42 -26.40 3.11
C GLN A 54 -12.27 -25.10 3.93
N TRP A 55 -11.81 -25.22 5.17
CA TRP A 55 -11.56 -24.05 6.04
C TRP A 55 -10.52 -23.08 5.47
N GLN A 56 -9.49 -23.57 4.77
CA GLN A 56 -8.48 -22.73 4.11
C GLN A 56 -9.06 -22.02 2.88
N LYS A 57 -9.95 -22.70 2.14
CA LYS A 57 -10.68 -22.09 1.02
C LYS A 57 -11.61 -20.98 1.52
N ASP A 58 -12.36 -21.24 2.59
CA ASP A 58 -13.30 -20.26 3.17
C ASP A 58 -12.55 -19.04 3.74
N TYR A 59 -11.39 -19.27 4.37
CA TYR A 59 -10.49 -18.21 4.82
C TYR A 59 -9.98 -17.35 3.64
N ASN A 60 -9.44 -18.01 2.62
CA ASN A 60 -8.94 -17.33 1.42
C ASN A 60 -10.05 -16.57 0.69
N PHE A 61 -11.27 -17.11 0.65
CA PHE A 61 -12.42 -16.45 0.04
C PHE A 61 -12.75 -15.12 0.75
N ARG A 62 -12.80 -15.13 2.09
CA ARG A 62 -13.05 -13.91 2.89
C ARG A 62 -11.94 -12.87 2.68
N HIS A 63 -10.69 -13.31 2.69
CA HIS A 63 -9.53 -12.43 2.46
C HIS A 63 -9.51 -11.87 1.03
N ASN A 64 -9.75 -12.70 0.02
CA ASN A 64 -9.77 -12.28 -1.39
C ASN A 64 -10.90 -11.30 -1.69
N LYS A 65 -12.05 -11.40 -1.01
CA LYS A 65 -13.13 -10.41 -1.16
C LYS A 65 -12.67 -9.00 -0.79
N ILE A 66 -11.88 -8.87 0.28
CA ILE A 66 -11.31 -7.58 0.71
C ILE A 66 -10.25 -7.13 -0.30
N ARG A 67 -9.34 -8.03 -0.70
CA ARG A 67 -8.29 -7.72 -1.67
C ARG A 67 -8.85 -7.17 -2.99
N VAL A 68 -9.86 -7.83 -3.55
CA VAL A 68 -10.47 -7.41 -4.82
C VAL A 68 -11.04 -5.99 -4.71
N ALA A 69 -11.67 -5.64 -3.58
CA ALA A 69 -12.17 -4.28 -3.38
C ALA A 69 -11.03 -3.26 -3.33
N VAL A 70 -9.95 -3.56 -2.60
CA VAL A 70 -8.76 -2.70 -2.49
C VAL A 70 -8.06 -2.55 -3.84
N GLU A 71 -7.79 -3.66 -4.54
CA GLU A 71 -7.14 -3.67 -5.85
C GLU A 71 -7.97 -2.89 -6.89
N ARG A 72 -9.30 -3.02 -6.86
CA ARG A 72 -10.19 -2.24 -7.74
C ARG A 72 -10.14 -0.74 -7.43
N THR A 73 -10.10 -0.36 -6.15
CA THR A 73 -9.94 1.05 -5.74
C THR A 73 -8.58 1.59 -6.17
N ILE A 74 -7.50 0.82 -5.99
CA ILE A 74 -6.15 1.21 -6.43
C ILE A 74 -6.11 1.36 -7.95
N ALA A 75 -6.62 0.38 -8.70
CA ALA A 75 -6.68 0.44 -10.16
C ALA A 75 -7.48 1.65 -10.64
N HIS A 76 -8.60 1.95 -9.98
CA HIS A 76 -9.39 3.14 -10.28
C HIS A 76 -8.62 4.43 -9.93
N SER A 77 -7.91 4.48 -8.81
CA SER A 77 -7.09 5.64 -8.46
C SER A 77 -5.95 5.85 -9.44
N ALA A 78 -5.30 4.77 -9.91
CA ALA A 78 -4.16 4.84 -10.82
C ALA A 78 -4.52 5.45 -12.20
N THR A 79 -5.79 5.43 -12.60
CA THR A 79 -6.25 6.08 -13.84
C THR A 79 -6.57 7.56 -13.67
N TRP A 80 -6.53 8.09 -12.45
CA TRP A 80 -6.84 9.50 -12.21
C TRP A 80 -5.76 10.39 -12.84
N ARG A 81 -6.21 11.31 -13.70
CA ARG A 81 -5.33 12.27 -14.38
C ARG A 81 -4.51 13.10 -13.40
N ILE A 82 -5.01 13.40 -12.21
CA ILE A 82 -4.22 14.14 -11.21
C ILE A 82 -2.97 13.39 -10.75
N LEU A 83 -2.98 12.04 -10.76
CA LEU A 83 -1.83 11.24 -10.38
C LEU A 83 -0.84 11.00 -11.53
N HIS A 84 -1.31 11.08 -12.79
CA HIS A 84 -0.50 10.78 -13.97
C HIS A 84 -0.10 12.02 -14.79
N ALA A 85 -0.96 13.02 -14.87
CA ALA A 85 -0.82 14.20 -15.73
C ALA A 85 -0.23 15.40 -15.00
N ASP A 86 -0.46 15.56 -13.69
CA ASP A 86 -0.06 16.78 -12.99
C ASP A 86 0.80 16.51 -11.75
N TYR A 87 1.98 17.14 -11.79
CA TYR A 87 2.76 17.57 -10.63
C TYR A 87 3.66 16.56 -9.90
N ARG A 88 4.79 16.23 -10.52
CA ARG A 88 6.01 15.85 -9.78
C ARG A 88 6.78 17.11 -9.36
N ARG A 89 6.29 17.83 -8.33
CA ARG A 89 7.15 18.81 -7.63
C ARG A 89 8.42 18.12 -7.15
N PRO A 90 9.57 18.79 -7.20
CA PRO A 90 10.79 18.30 -6.56
C PRO A 90 10.48 17.86 -5.11
N CYS A 91 10.81 16.63 -4.72
CA CYS A 91 10.47 16.10 -3.40
C CYS A 91 10.96 16.98 -2.24
N ASN A 92 12.05 17.74 -2.44
CA ASN A 92 12.56 18.71 -1.46
C ASN A 92 11.62 19.90 -1.20
N THR A 93 10.61 20.14 -2.05
CA THR A 93 9.60 21.21 -1.90
C THR A 93 8.24 20.69 -1.43
N PHE A 94 8.09 19.38 -1.26
CA PHE A 94 6.81 18.73 -0.93
C PHE A 94 6.28 19.17 0.44
N ALA A 95 7.14 19.20 1.46
CA ALA A 95 6.76 19.62 2.81
C ALA A 95 6.26 21.08 2.84
N THR A 96 6.97 21.99 2.17
CA THR A 96 6.58 23.40 2.03
C THR A 96 5.24 23.54 1.31
N THR A 97 5.01 22.75 0.25
CA THR A 97 3.77 22.79 -0.51
C THR A 97 2.58 22.36 0.34
N ILE A 98 2.71 21.27 1.11
CA ILE A 98 1.67 20.81 2.04
C ILE A 98 1.39 21.87 3.10
N ALA A 99 2.43 22.46 3.71
CA ALA A 99 2.27 23.49 4.72
C ALA A 99 1.52 24.73 4.18
N VAL A 100 1.82 25.14 2.95
CA VAL A 100 1.14 26.26 2.28
C VAL A 100 -0.32 25.93 1.98
N VAL A 101 -0.62 24.73 1.44
CA VAL A 101 -2.00 24.30 1.16
C VAL A 101 -2.83 24.24 2.45
N ILE A 102 -2.27 23.69 3.53
CA ILE A 102 -2.91 23.67 4.84
C ILE A 102 -3.16 25.11 5.34
N GLY A 103 -2.18 25.99 5.22
CA GLY A 103 -2.31 27.41 5.58
C GLY A 103 -3.41 28.12 4.80
N LEU A 104 -3.47 27.93 3.47
CA LEU A 104 -4.55 28.48 2.64
C LEU A 104 -5.93 27.94 3.02
N TYR A 105 -6.02 26.64 3.35
CA TYR A 105 -7.29 26.04 3.76
C TYR A 105 -7.82 26.68 5.05
N PHE A 106 -6.96 26.82 6.06
CA PHE A 106 -7.36 27.46 7.31
C PHE A 106 -7.66 28.94 7.15
N TYR A 107 -6.90 29.65 6.31
CA TYR A 107 -7.17 31.04 5.95
C TYR A 107 -8.56 31.19 5.32
N ALA A 108 -8.91 30.32 4.37
CA ALA A 108 -10.21 30.33 3.70
C ALA A 108 -11.39 29.90 4.59
N CYS A 109 -11.13 29.15 5.67
CA CYS A 109 -12.15 28.77 6.67
C CYS A 109 -12.26 29.77 7.83
N SER A 110 -11.40 30.79 7.88
CA SER A 110 -11.41 31.82 8.93
C SER A 110 -12.11 33.14 8.54
N GLU A 111 -12.72 33.18 7.35
CA GLU A 111 -13.77 34.14 6.96
C GLU A 111 -15.15 33.49 7.11
#